data_AF-A0A520KSQ2-F1
#
_entry.id   AF-A0A520KSQ2-F1
#
_cell.length_a   1.000
_cell.length_b   1.000
_cell.length_c   1.000
_cell.angle_alpha   90.00
_cell.angle_beta   90.00
_cell.angle_gamma   90.00
#
_symmetry.space_group_name_H-M   'P 1'
#
loop_
_entity.id
_entity.type
_entity.pdbx_description
1 polymer ?
#
loop_
_entity_poly.entity_id
_entity_poly.type
_entity_poly.pdbx_seq_one_letter_code
_entity_poly.pdbx_strand_id
1 'polypeptide(L)'
;MYCRFCTRKRKVGRIDEIPMKDIMRAVDYIKEHKEVRDVLISGGDPFMRSNRDLDEILGAVRSIEHVEIIRIGTRIPVTLPSRITPKLVDMLKKYHPLYINIHFEHPREIDEECSRALALFADAGIPLGSQSVLLRGLNDDPVILKELFQKDENLEKKIKKDCCKGLCRIDIRLDDNGSPNVLDVNPLLGLAPDPKENSRFPRACYVAGMEYRDIIGRILFLAIERYKIKVRV
;
A
#
# COMPACT_ATOMS: atom_id res chain seq x y z
N MET A 1 14.34 -8.90 -1.48
CA MET A 1 14.58 -8.63 -2.93
C MET A 1 14.38 -7.15 -3.22
N TYR A 2 15.03 -6.56 -4.24
CA TYR A 2 14.78 -5.17 -4.67
C TYR A 2 14.15 -5.11 -6.07
N CYS A 3 12.92 -4.60 -6.17
CA CYS A 3 12.20 -4.48 -7.44
C CYS A 3 12.90 -3.49 -8.39
N ARG A 4 13.17 -3.89 -9.64
CA ARG A 4 13.80 -3.01 -10.66
C ARG A 4 12.95 -1.79 -11.00
N PHE A 5 11.63 -1.93 -10.87
CA PHE A 5 10.60 -0.91 -11.05
C PHE A 5 10.28 -0.10 -9.77
N CYS A 6 11.05 -0.26 -8.69
CA CYS A 6 10.74 0.39 -7.41
C CYS A 6 10.75 1.93 -7.52
N THR A 7 9.56 2.53 -7.45
CA THR A 7 9.34 3.98 -7.44
C THR A 7 10.09 4.68 -6.30
N ARG A 8 10.36 3.95 -5.21
CA ARG A 8 11.06 4.42 -4.01
C ARG A 8 12.58 4.18 -4.04
N LYS A 9 13.18 3.68 -5.14
CA LYS A 9 14.61 3.28 -5.25
C LYS A 9 15.64 4.36 -4.85
N ARG A 10 15.27 5.65 -4.82
CA ARG A 10 16.13 6.74 -4.30
C ARG A 10 16.14 6.85 -2.76
N LYS A 11 15.16 6.23 -2.08
CA LYS A 11 14.98 6.21 -0.61
C LYS A 11 15.17 4.83 0.01
N VAL A 12 14.88 3.74 -0.72
CA VAL A 12 15.02 2.35 -0.26
C VAL A 12 16.16 1.65 -0.99
N GLY A 13 16.86 0.73 -0.32
CA GLY A 13 18.05 0.07 -0.87
C GLY A 13 19.39 0.62 -0.34
N ARG A 14 19.36 1.47 0.68
CA ARG A 14 20.52 1.68 1.59
C ARG A 14 20.49 0.62 2.69
N ILE A 15 21.62 0.41 3.35
CA ILE A 15 21.77 -0.54 4.46
C ILE A 15 21.05 -0.02 5.72
N ASP A 16 21.02 1.30 5.90
CA ASP A 16 20.47 1.95 7.08
C ASP A 16 18.94 1.81 7.12
N GLU A 17 18.42 1.10 8.12
CA GLU A 17 17.00 1.13 8.44
C GLU A 17 16.58 2.51 8.98
N ILE A 18 15.30 2.87 8.83
CA ILE A 18 14.73 4.06 9.47
C ILE A 18 14.80 3.88 10.99
N PRO A 19 15.56 4.69 11.74
CA PRO A 19 15.73 4.49 13.19
C PRO A 19 14.40 4.56 13.95
N MET A 20 14.22 3.75 15.00
CA MET A 20 12.95 3.70 15.74
C MET A 20 12.50 5.07 16.26
N LYS A 21 13.44 5.91 16.73
CA LYS A 21 13.18 7.31 17.13
C LYS A 21 12.46 8.14 16.05
N ASP A 22 12.73 7.88 14.76
CA ASP A 22 12.18 8.63 13.64
C ASP A 22 10.84 8.03 13.16
N ILE A 23 10.57 6.76 13.51
CA ILE A 23 9.23 6.16 13.41
C ILE A 23 8.34 6.71 14.53
N MET A 24 8.84 6.78 15.77
CA MET A 24 8.08 7.33 16.91
C MET A 24 7.72 8.81 16.71
N ARG A 25 8.61 9.62 16.13
CA ARG A 25 8.27 10.99 15.68
C ARG A 25 7.10 11.05 14.70
N ALA A 26 6.90 10.02 13.86
CA ALA A 26 5.73 9.93 12.98
C ALA A 26 4.47 9.47 13.74
N VAL A 27 4.61 8.65 14.78
CA VAL A 27 3.51 8.31 15.72
C VAL A 27 3.07 9.55 16.49
N ASP A 28 4.00 10.37 16.98
CA ASP A 28 3.70 11.64 17.67
C ASP A 28 2.91 12.59 16.74
N TYR A 29 3.35 12.74 15.48
CA TYR A 29 2.61 13.49 14.47
C TYR A 29 1.17 12.95 14.27
N ILE A 30 1.00 11.63 14.11
CA ILE A 30 -0.35 11.03 13.97
C ILE A 30 -1.19 11.29 15.23
N LYS A 31 -0.59 11.27 16.42
CA LYS A 31 -1.29 11.49 17.70
C LYS A 31 -1.85 12.91 17.84
N GLU A 32 -1.13 13.90 17.31
CA GLU A 32 -1.54 15.31 17.24
C GLU A 32 -2.59 15.56 16.13
N HIS A 33 -2.45 14.90 14.98
CA HIS A 33 -3.30 15.10 13.80
C HIS A 33 -4.56 14.22 13.79
N LYS A 34 -5.62 14.71 14.46
CA LYS A 34 -6.91 14.00 14.64
C LYS A 34 -7.65 13.61 13.35
N GLU A 35 -7.28 14.19 12.21
CA GLU A 35 -7.80 13.81 10.90
C GLU A 35 -7.25 12.47 10.36
N VAL A 36 -6.19 11.91 10.95
CA VAL A 36 -5.50 10.70 10.47
C VAL A 36 -6.15 9.43 11.03
N ARG A 37 -7.06 8.85 10.26
CA ARG A 37 -7.84 7.66 10.67
C ARG A 37 -7.36 6.33 10.07
N ASP A 38 -6.49 6.38 9.06
CA ASP A 38 -5.89 5.22 8.39
C ASP A 38 -4.36 5.37 8.38
N VAL A 39 -3.64 4.34 8.83
CA VAL A 39 -2.16 4.36 8.92
C VAL A 39 -1.55 3.19 8.15
N LEU A 40 -0.96 3.50 6.98
CA LEU A 40 -0.20 2.54 6.16
C LEU A 40 1.27 2.46 6.58
N ILE A 41 1.62 1.38 7.28
CA ILE A 41 3.00 0.98 7.53
C ILE A 41 3.59 0.42 6.21
N SER A 42 4.59 1.12 5.67
CA SER A 42 5.33 0.69 4.48
C SER A 42 6.73 1.32 4.48
N GLY A 43 7.59 0.96 3.53
CA GLY A 43 8.92 1.55 3.41
C GLY A 43 9.68 0.97 2.22
N GLY A 44 10.76 0.26 2.51
CA GLY A 44 11.26 -0.84 1.69
C GLY A 44 10.30 -2.02 1.80
N ASP A 45 10.34 -2.72 2.94
CA ASP A 45 9.30 -3.67 3.35
C ASP A 45 9.22 -3.75 4.88
N PRO A 46 8.02 -3.65 5.51
CA PRO A 46 7.88 -3.73 6.97
C PRO A 46 8.33 -5.08 7.55
N PHE A 47 8.07 -6.20 6.87
CA PHE A 47 8.38 -7.53 7.41
C PHE A 47 9.86 -7.90 7.34
N MET A 48 10.74 -7.02 6.83
CA MET A 48 12.19 -7.14 7.06
C MET A 48 12.60 -6.83 8.51
N ARG A 49 11.79 -6.06 9.27
CA ARG A 49 12.04 -5.79 10.69
C ARG A 49 11.88 -7.04 11.56
N SER A 50 12.43 -7.01 12.76
CA SER A 50 12.19 -8.04 13.79
C SER A 50 10.71 -8.04 14.23
N ASN A 51 10.24 -9.18 14.78
CA ASN A 51 8.88 -9.24 15.34
C ASN A 51 8.70 -8.25 16.51
N ARG A 52 9.75 -7.94 17.28
CA ARG A 52 9.69 -6.99 18.41
C ARG A 52 9.42 -5.57 17.91
N ASP A 53 10.17 -5.14 16.90
CA ASP A 53 10.03 -3.80 16.33
C ASP A 53 8.64 -3.59 15.75
N LEU A 54 8.10 -4.62 15.08
CA LEU A 54 6.74 -4.59 14.55
C LEU A 54 5.71 -4.49 15.69
N ASP A 55 5.90 -5.22 16.78
CA ASP A 55 5.06 -5.15 17.99
C ASP A 55 5.05 -3.74 18.61
N GLU A 56 6.24 -3.12 18.67
CA GLU A 56 6.46 -1.79 19.23
C GLU A 56 5.81 -0.70 18.36
N ILE A 57 5.99 -0.76 17.03
CA ILE A 57 5.40 0.18 16.07
C ILE A 57 3.87 0.02 16.00
N LEU A 58 3.38 -1.21 15.90
CA LEU A 58 1.93 -1.50 15.84
C LEU A 58 1.24 -1.12 17.15
N GLY A 59 1.86 -1.39 18.30
CA GLY A 59 1.37 -0.94 19.61
C GLY A 59 1.30 0.57 19.73
N ALA A 60 2.35 1.27 19.30
CA ALA A 60 2.39 2.72 19.32
C ALA A 60 1.27 3.34 18.46
N VAL A 61 1.06 2.85 17.24
CA VAL A 61 -0.02 3.32 16.35
C VAL A 61 -1.42 2.93 16.88
N ARG A 62 -1.64 1.67 17.28
CA ARG A 62 -2.94 1.17 17.77
C ARG A 62 -3.40 1.83 19.07
N SER A 63 -2.47 2.41 19.84
CA SER A 63 -2.76 3.21 21.05
C SER A 63 -3.39 4.57 20.76
N ILE A 64 -3.39 5.02 19.50
CA ILE A 64 -3.97 6.31 19.10
C ILE A 64 -5.48 6.12 18.87
N GLU A 65 -6.29 6.65 19.78
CA GLU A 65 -7.76 6.54 19.83
C GLU A 65 -8.47 6.79 18.48
N HIS A 66 -8.03 7.78 17.71
CA HIS A 66 -8.68 8.20 16.47
C HIS A 66 -8.15 7.49 15.21
N VAL A 67 -7.17 6.58 15.35
CA VAL A 67 -6.75 5.71 14.25
C VAL A 67 -7.72 4.55 14.18
N GLU A 68 -8.58 4.52 13.16
CA GLU A 68 -9.53 3.44 12.94
C GLU A 68 -8.79 2.19 12.44
N ILE A 69 -8.02 2.33 11.36
CA ILE A 69 -7.45 1.22 10.58
C ILE A 69 -5.92 1.28 10.52
N ILE A 70 -5.26 0.12 10.66
CA ILE A 70 -3.84 -0.05 10.34
C ILE A 70 -3.69 -0.93 9.09
N ARG A 71 -2.79 -0.57 8.17
CA ARG A 71 -2.47 -1.34 6.97
C ARG A 71 -0.97 -1.61 6.86
N ILE A 72 -0.58 -2.77 6.35
CA ILE A 72 0.82 -3.15 6.07
C ILE A 72 0.98 -3.40 4.57
N GLY A 73 1.86 -2.63 3.91
CA GLY A 73 2.20 -2.86 2.49
C GLY A 73 3.50 -3.64 2.32
N THR A 74 3.44 -4.87 1.80
CA THR A 74 4.57 -5.82 1.76
C THR A 74 4.67 -6.61 0.43
N ARG A 75 5.86 -7.12 0.14
CA ARG A 75 6.18 -8.11 -0.91
C ARG A 75 6.90 -9.34 -0.33
N ILE A 76 6.93 -9.50 1.00
CA ILE A 76 7.63 -10.61 1.65
C ILE A 76 6.98 -11.97 1.37
N PRO A 77 5.65 -12.15 1.33
CA PRO A 77 5.06 -13.44 0.93
C PRO A 77 5.43 -13.90 -0.49
N VAL A 78 5.88 -12.99 -1.36
CA VAL A 78 6.41 -13.30 -2.71
C VAL A 78 7.92 -13.56 -2.71
N THR A 79 8.67 -12.92 -1.81
CA THR A 79 10.14 -12.81 -1.96
C THR A 79 10.96 -13.35 -0.78
N LEU A 80 10.29 -13.74 0.31
CA LEU A 80 10.80 -14.50 1.45
C LEU A 80 9.61 -15.12 2.22
N PRO A 81 8.88 -16.10 1.64
CA PRO A 81 7.62 -16.61 2.24
C PRO A 81 7.83 -17.16 3.66
N SER A 82 8.96 -17.81 3.90
CA SER A 82 9.40 -18.35 5.20
C SER A 82 9.57 -17.33 6.33
N ARG A 83 9.56 -16.02 6.03
CA ARG A 83 9.48 -14.95 7.05
C ARG A 83 8.12 -14.95 7.76
N ILE A 84 7.08 -15.42 7.08
CA ILE A 84 5.72 -15.53 7.62
C ILE A 84 5.62 -16.83 8.40
N THR A 85 5.48 -16.67 9.71
CA THR A 85 5.51 -17.76 10.70
C THR A 85 4.33 -17.59 11.65
N PRO A 86 3.83 -18.66 12.30
CA PRO A 86 2.80 -18.53 13.33
C PRO A 86 3.15 -17.47 14.37
N LYS A 87 4.41 -17.42 14.85
CA LYS A 87 4.89 -16.39 15.79
C LYS A 87 4.85 -14.94 15.27
N LEU A 88 4.94 -14.70 13.95
CA LEU A 88 4.67 -13.37 13.39
C LEU A 88 3.17 -13.10 13.36
N VAL A 89 2.38 -14.07 12.92
CA VAL A 89 0.94 -13.93 12.70
C VAL A 89 0.17 -13.78 14.02
N ASP A 90 0.52 -14.55 15.05
CA ASP A 90 -0.05 -14.44 16.40
C ASP A 90 0.28 -13.11 17.07
N MET A 91 1.38 -12.48 16.69
CA MET A 91 1.69 -11.10 17.10
C MET A 91 0.74 -10.11 16.40
N LEU A 92 0.56 -10.24 15.08
CA LEU A 92 -0.29 -9.34 14.28
C LEU A 92 -1.77 -9.38 14.68
N LYS A 93 -2.29 -10.54 15.14
CA LYS A 93 -3.67 -10.69 15.66
C LYS A 93 -4.04 -9.68 16.74
N LYS A 94 -3.08 -9.16 17.50
CA LYS A 94 -3.30 -8.17 18.59
C LYS A 94 -3.72 -6.78 18.09
N TYR A 95 -3.59 -6.50 16.80
CA TYR A 95 -3.68 -5.14 16.23
C TYR A 95 -4.87 -4.93 15.30
N HIS A 96 -5.86 -5.81 15.37
CA HIS A 96 -7.12 -5.69 14.62
C HIS A 96 -7.87 -4.38 14.92
N PRO A 97 -8.54 -3.75 13.93
CA PRO A 97 -8.57 -4.12 12.51
C PRO A 97 -7.24 -3.79 11.80
N LEU A 98 -6.66 -4.83 11.20
CA LEU A 98 -5.37 -4.80 10.50
C LEU A 98 -5.55 -5.41 9.11
N TYR A 99 -5.03 -4.77 8.08
CA TYR A 99 -5.04 -5.25 6.70
C TYR A 99 -3.61 -5.43 6.18
N ILE A 100 -3.40 -6.35 5.23
CA ILE A 100 -2.09 -6.54 4.57
C ILE A 100 -2.26 -6.48 3.04
N ASN A 101 -1.69 -5.45 2.41
CA ASN A 101 -1.67 -5.30 0.95
C ASN A 101 -0.40 -5.99 0.40
N ILE A 102 -0.59 -7.02 -0.42
CA ILE A 102 0.45 -7.86 -1.02
C ILE A 102 0.80 -7.37 -2.42
N HIS A 103 2.10 -7.22 -2.68
CA HIS A 103 2.62 -6.63 -3.91
C HIS A 103 2.97 -7.68 -4.99
N PHE A 104 1.96 -8.35 -5.53
CA PHE A 104 2.10 -9.24 -6.68
C PHE A 104 2.23 -8.47 -8.00
N GLU A 105 2.92 -9.06 -8.98
CA GLU A 105 2.98 -8.56 -10.36
C GLU A 105 2.61 -9.60 -11.42
N HIS A 106 2.73 -10.91 -11.13
CA HIS A 106 2.50 -11.96 -12.13
C HIS A 106 1.93 -13.24 -11.48
N PRO A 107 1.02 -14.00 -12.12
CA PRO A 107 0.38 -15.18 -11.50
C PRO A 107 1.34 -16.27 -11.02
N ARG A 108 2.54 -16.33 -11.61
CA ARG A 108 3.63 -17.24 -11.21
C ARG A 108 4.30 -16.89 -9.88
N GLU A 109 4.04 -15.70 -9.33
CA GLU A 109 4.52 -15.30 -8.00
C GLU A 109 3.66 -15.88 -6.86
N ILE A 110 2.47 -16.40 -7.18
CA ILE A 110 1.63 -17.18 -6.26
C ILE A 110 2.03 -18.67 -6.42
N ASP A 111 3.13 -19.07 -5.79
CA ASP A 111 3.55 -20.47 -5.68
C ASP A 111 3.03 -21.14 -4.38
N GLU A 112 3.43 -22.37 -4.10
CA GLU A 112 3.01 -23.10 -2.89
C GLU A 112 3.58 -22.53 -1.58
N GLU A 113 4.74 -21.86 -1.64
CA GLU A 113 5.36 -21.21 -0.48
C GLU A 113 4.60 -19.92 -0.14
N CYS A 114 4.33 -19.10 -1.16
CA CYS A 114 3.51 -17.90 -1.09
C CYS A 114 2.09 -18.23 -0.61
N SER A 115 1.47 -19.27 -1.18
CA SER A 115 0.13 -19.74 -0.82
C SER A 115 0.03 -20.11 0.66
N ARG A 116 1.03 -20.83 1.20
CA ARG A 116 1.13 -21.14 2.64
C ARG A 116 1.31 -19.89 3.50
N ALA A 117 2.15 -18.95 3.07
CA ALA A 117 2.38 -17.70 3.79
C ALA A 117 1.12 -16.82 3.87
N LEU A 118 0.33 -16.72 2.79
CA LEU A 118 -0.92 -15.98 2.78
C LEU A 118 -2.03 -16.66 3.59
N ALA A 119 -2.14 -18.00 3.51
CA ALA A 119 -3.10 -18.75 4.31
C ALA A 119 -2.97 -18.44 5.82
N LEU A 120 -1.74 -18.38 6.35
CA LEU A 120 -1.51 -18.03 7.76
C LEU A 120 -2.09 -16.65 8.15
N PHE A 121 -2.05 -15.64 7.27
CA PHE A 121 -2.66 -14.33 7.55
C PHE A 121 -4.20 -14.41 7.51
N ALA A 122 -4.75 -15.10 6.51
CA ALA A 122 -6.19 -15.25 6.35
C ALA A 122 -6.83 -16.08 7.49
N ASP A 123 -6.16 -17.15 7.94
CA ASP A 123 -6.51 -17.95 9.13
C ASP A 123 -6.44 -17.12 10.44
N ALA A 124 -5.73 -15.99 10.43
CA ALA A 124 -5.70 -15.03 11.53
C ALA A 124 -6.77 -13.93 11.45
N GLY A 125 -7.69 -14.03 10.47
CA GLY A 125 -8.74 -13.05 10.22
C GLY A 125 -8.22 -11.71 9.69
N ILE A 126 -6.98 -11.65 9.20
CA ILE A 126 -6.37 -10.45 8.63
C ILE A 126 -6.78 -10.36 7.16
N PRO A 127 -7.59 -9.38 6.73
CA PRO A 127 -7.97 -9.27 5.34
C PRO A 127 -6.75 -8.91 4.47
N LEU A 128 -6.62 -9.64 3.37
CA LEU A 128 -5.59 -9.41 2.38
C LEU A 128 -6.12 -8.46 1.30
N GLY A 129 -5.20 -7.84 0.57
CA GLY A 129 -5.51 -7.07 -0.63
C GLY A 129 -4.41 -7.22 -1.66
N SER A 130 -4.75 -7.44 -2.93
CA SER A 130 -3.78 -7.53 -4.01
C SER A 130 -3.49 -6.14 -4.59
N GLN A 131 -2.22 -5.85 -4.86
CA GLN A 131 -1.76 -4.54 -5.29
C GLN A 131 -0.60 -4.65 -6.28
N SER A 132 -0.87 -4.49 -7.57
CA SER A 132 0.12 -4.60 -8.67
C SER A 132 0.50 -3.22 -9.25
N VAL A 133 1.58 -3.17 -10.04
CA VAL A 133 1.94 -2.10 -10.96
C VAL A 133 1.96 -2.67 -12.39
N LEU A 134 1.40 -1.95 -13.35
CA LEU A 134 1.52 -2.37 -14.76
C LEU A 134 2.96 -2.16 -15.27
N LEU A 135 3.56 -3.24 -15.78
CA LEU A 135 4.95 -3.36 -16.20
C LEU A 135 4.98 -3.96 -17.61
N ARG A 136 5.55 -3.18 -18.55
CA ARG A 136 5.60 -3.52 -19.97
C ARG A 136 6.41 -4.79 -20.22
N GLY A 137 5.83 -5.75 -20.94
CA GLY A 137 6.42 -7.06 -21.21
C GLY A 137 6.38 -8.02 -20.01
N LEU A 138 5.45 -7.82 -19.06
CA LEU A 138 5.28 -8.69 -17.89
C LEU A 138 3.81 -8.92 -17.55
N ASN A 139 3.04 -7.86 -17.35
CA ASN A 139 1.63 -7.93 -16.94
C ASN A 139 0.75 -6.86 -17.62
N ASP A 140 1.24 -6.28 -18.72
CA ASP A 140 0.54 -5.35 -19.60
C ASP A 140 -0.52 -6.02 -20.51
N ASP A 141 -0.77 -7.32 -20.31
CA ASP A 141 -1.85 -8.09 -20.93
C ASP A 141 -3.05 -8.22 -19.95
N PRO A 142 -4.28 -7.83 -20.34
CA PRO A 142 -5.47 -7.98 -19.51
C PRO A 142 -5.83 -9.44 -19.16
N VAL A 143 -5.33 -10.43 -19.90
CA VAL A 143 -5.43 -11.87 -19.60
C VAL A 143 -4.50 -12.25 -18.46
N ILE A 144 -3.23 -11.82 -18.48
CA ILE A 144 -2.27 -12.06 -17.38
C ILE A 144 -2.77 -11.43 -16.08
N LEU A 145 -3.30 -10.20 -16.15
CA LEU A 145 -3.98 -9.59 -15.00
C LEU A 145 -5.23 -10.35 -14.57
N LYS A 146 -5.96 -10.98 -15.50
CA LYS A 146 -7.11 -11.84 -15.12
C LYS A 146 -6.62 -13.03 -14.31
N GLU A 147 -5.64 -13.77 -14.85
CA GLU A 147 -5.06 -14.93 -14.18
C GLU A 147 -4.47 -14.56 -12.81
N LEU A 148 -3.81 -13.40 -12.69
CA LEU A 148 -3.18 -12.97 -11.44
C LEU A 148 -4.22 -12.83 -10.35
N PHE A 149 -5.18 -11.92 -10.53
CA PHE A 149 -6.11 -11.64 -9.45
C PHE A 149 -7.16 -12.74 -9.30
N GLN A 150 -7.48 -13.53 -10.34
CA GLN A 150 -8.27 -14.76 -10.19
C GLN A 150 -7.52 -15.89 -9.47
N LYS A 151 -6.19 -15.88 -9.45
CA LYS A 151 -5.39 -16.84 -8.68
C LYS A 151 -5.25 -16.41 -7.22
N ASP A 152 -5.19 -15.10 -6.96
CA ASP A 152 -5.44 -14.51 -5.63
C ASP A 152 -6.86 -14.89 -5.14
N GLU A 153 -7.90 -14.62 -5.94
CA GLU A 153 -9.29 -15.05 -5.65
C GLU A 153 -9.36 -16.53 -5.31
N ASN A 154 -8.71 -17.42 -6.07
CA ASN A 154 -8.81 -18.86 -5.83
C ASN A 154 -8.12 -19.30 -4.53
N LEU A 155 -7.22 -18.47 -3.98
CA LEU A 155 -6.71 -18.60 -2.63
C LEU A 155 -7.74 -18.06 -1.61
N GLU A 156 -8.32 -16.89 -1.87
CA GLU A 156 -9.44 -16.30 -1.12
C GLU A 156 -10.76 -17.09 -1.22
N LYS A 157 -10.90 -18.05 -2.14
CA LYS A 157 -12.11 -18.90 -2.27
C LYS A 157 -12.12 -20.07 -1.29
N LYS A 158 -11.05 -20.24 -0.51
CA LYS A 158 -11.10 -20.91 0.79
C LYS A 158 -11.48 -19.96 1.94
N ILE A 159 -11.23 -18.65 1.84
CA ILE A 159 -11.43 -17.64 2.90
C ILE A 159 -11.98 -16.30 2.32
N LYS A 160 -13.23 -16.35 1.85
CA LYS A 160 -14.10 -15.28 1.28
C LYS A 160 -13.50 -13.98 0.66
N LYS A 161 -13.33 -14.04 -0.68
CA LYS A 161 -13.67 -13.04 -1.74
C LYS A 161 -13.15 -11.59 -1.72
N ASP A 162 -12.62 -11.03 -2.82
CA ASP A 162 -12.12 -11.50 -4.15
C ASP A 162 -11.47 -10.24 -4.86
N CYS A 163 -10.62 -10.32 -5.93
CA CYS A 163 -9.87 -9.16 -6.50
C CYS A 163 -9.66 -9.06 -8.06
N CYS A 164 -9.61 -7.83 -8.65
CA CYS A 164 -9.30 -7.46 -10.08
C CYS A 164 -9.62 -5.94 -10.36
N LYS A 165 -8.96 -5.05 -11.16
CA LYS A 165 -7.68 -4.88 -11.93
C LYS A 165 -7.33 -3.37 -12.11
N GLY A 166 -6.15 -2.96 -12.63
CA GLY A 166 -5.96 -1.63 -13.30
C GLY A 166 -4.52 -1.05 -13.39
N LEU A 167 -4.34 0.18 -13.93
CA LEU A 167 -3.04 0.80 -14.27
C LEU A 167 -2.53 1.89 -13.31
N CYS A 168 -2.52 1.62 -12.01
CA CYS A 168 -1.71 2.35 -11.03
C CYS A 168 -1.36 1.42 -9.86
N ARG A 169 -1.04 1.93 -8.67
CA ARG A 169 -1.28 1.12 -7.46
C ARG A 169 -2.78 1.13 -7.24
N ILE A 170 -3.47 0.17 -7.85
CA ILE A 170 -4.91 -0.02 -7.62
C ILE A 170 -5.02 -0.95 -6.41
N ASP A 171 -5.76 -0.54 -5.38
CA ASP A 171 -6.31 -1.46 -4.39
C ASP A 171 -7.72 -1.84 -4.87
N ILE A 172 -8.07 -3.13 -4.88
CA ILE A 172 -9.15 -3.65 -5.73
C ILE A 172 -9.97 -4.76 -5.06
N ARG A 173 -11.28 -4.81 -5.37
CA ARG A 173 -12.20 -5.83 -4.84
C ARG A 173 -13.26 -6.24 -5.87
N LEU A 174 -13.43 -7.54 -6.08
CA LEU A 174 -14.46 -8.09 -6.97
C LEU A 174 -15.85 -8.10 -6.32
N ASP A 175 -16.88 -8.29 -7.15
CA ASP A 175 -18.22 -8.65 -6.72
C ASP A 175 -18.38 -10.18 -6.57
N ASP A 176 -19.60 -10.62 -6.21
CA ASP A 176 -19.90 -12.04 -6.04
C ASP A 176 -19.77 -12.88 -7.33
N ASN A 177 -19.68 -12.27 -8.51
CA ASN A 177 -19.68 -12.87 -9.84
C ASN A 177 -18.30 -12.88 -10.52
N GLY A 178 -17.31 -12.19 -9.96
CA GLY A 178 -16.00 -11.96 -10.59
C GLY A 178 -15.90 -10.70 -11.45
N SER A 179 -16.74 -9.68 -11.17
CA SER A 179 -16.75 -8.34 -11.80
C SER A 179 -15.87 -7.31 -11.06
N PRO A 180 -14.92 -6.60 -11.73
CA PRO A 180 -14.02 -5.60 -11.13
C PRO A 180 -14.69 -4.41 -10.40
N ASN A 181 -14.31 -4.13 -9.15
CA ASN A 181 -14.56 -2.85 -8.47
C ASN A 181 -13.26 -2.28 -7.88
N VAL A 182 -13.06 -0.97 -8.01
CA VAL A 182 -11.82 -0.28 -7.62
C VAL A 182 -12.00 0.43 -6.27
N LEU A 183 -11.07 0.24 -5.33
CA LEU A 183 -11.11 0.84 -3.98
C LEU A 183 -10.22 2.08 -3.85
N ASP A 184 -8.93 1.98 -4.24
CA ASP A 184 -8.01 3.12 -4.36
C ASP A 184 -7.40 3.13 -5.76
N VAL A 185 -7.12 4.33 -6.27
CA VAL A 185 -6.37 4.59 -7.50
C VAL A 185 -5.19 5.44 -7.09
N ASN A 186 -4.09 4.81 -6.67
CA ASN A 186 -2.92 5.50 -6.15
C ASN A 186 -1.90 5.76 -7.29
N PRO A 187 -1.87 6.97 -7.89
CA PRO A 187 -0.94 7.30 -8.96
C PRO A 187 0.51 7.39 -8.48
N LEU A 188 1.44 7.32 -9.44
CA LEU A 188 2.73 7.97 -9.27
C LEU A 188 2.52 9.47 -9.02
N LEU A 189 2.97 9.95 -7.87
CA LEU A 189 3.03 11.38 -7.53
C LEU A 189 3.99 12.10 -8.47
N GLY A 190 3.46 12.59 -9.59
CA GLY A 190 4.09 13.53 -10.51
C GLY A 190 3.35 14.86 -10.47
N LEU A 191 4.08 15.95 -10.72
CA LEU A 191 3.56 17.29 -10.99
C LEU A 191 4.15 17.82 -12.31
N ALA A 192 4.48 16.94 -13.27
CA ALA A 192 4.79 17.41 -14.62
C ALA A 192 3.51 17.96 -15.27
N PRO A 193 3.56 19.12 -15.94
CA PRO A 193 2.38 19.82 -16.43
C PRO A 193 1.82 19.25 -17.74
N ASP A 194 2.63 18.60 -18.58
CA ASP A 194 2.14 18.01 -19.84
C ASP A 194 1.25 16.77 -19.55
N PRO A 195 -0.04 16.75 -19.97
CA PRO A 195 -0.92 15.59 -19.83
C PRO A 195 -0.44 14.32 -20.57
N LYS A 196 0.53 14.47 -21.48
CA LYS A 196 1.20 13.38 -22.23
C LYS A 196 2.36 12.76 -21.45
N GLU A 197 2.95 13.47 -20.48
CA GLU A 197 3.94 12.89 -19.58
C GLU A 197 3.27 11.98 -18.52
N ASN A 198 4.07 11.15 -17.84
CA ASN A 198 3.58 10.10 -16.94
C ASN A 198 3.16 10.64 -15.55
N SER A 199 2.43 11.75 -15.54
CA SER A 199 2.09 12.60 -14.41
C SER A 199 0.58 12.50 -14.11
N ARG A 200 0.20 11.43 -13.42
CA ARG A 200 -1.22 11.02 -13.30
C ARG A 200 -2.06 11.93 -12.39
N PHE A 201 -1.45 12.64 -11.44
CA PHE A 201 -2.17 13.54 -10.54
C PHE A 201 -2.71 14.80 -11.27
N PRO A 202 -1.89 15.57 -12.02
CA PRO A 202 -2.41 16.58 -12.93
C PRO A 202 -3.48 16.07 -13.88
N ARG A 203 -3.28 14.88 -14.48
CA ARG A 203 -4.28 14.27 -15.36
C ARG A 203 -5.62 13.95 -14.68
N ALA A 204 -5.63 13.60 -13.40
CA ALA A 204 -6.87 13.43 -12.63
C ALA A 204 -7.56 14.78 -12.36
N CYS A 205 -6.79 15.81 -12.00
CA CYS A 205 -7.29 17.17 -11.78
C CYS A 205 -7.86 17.81 -13.06
N TYR A 206 -7.22 17.61 -14.22
CA TYR A 206 -7.75 18.03 -15.53
C TYR A 206 -9.12 17.41 -15.83
N VAL A 207 -9.30 16.11 -15.52
CA VAL A 207 -10.61 15.43 -15.65
C VAL A 207 -11.65 15.98 -14.67
N ALA A 208 -11.22 16.48 -13.51
CA ALA A 208 -12.06 17.19 -12.55
C ALA A 208 -12.26 18.69 -12.88
N GLY A 209 -11.85 19.16 -14.06
CA GLY A 209 -12.03 20.54 -14.52
C GLY A 209 -11.09 21.57 -13.90
N MET A 210 -9.96 21.15 -13.32
CA MET A 210 -8.93 22.06 -12.79
C MET A 210 -7.76 22.19 -13.77
N GLU A 211 -7.35 23.42 -14.07
CA GLU A 211 -6.12 23.67 -14.82
C GLU A 211 -4.88 23.51 -13.94
N TYR A 212 -3.72 23.23 -14.53
CA TYR A 212 -2.47 23.00 -13.78
C TYR A 212 -2.11 24.18 -12.84
N ARG A 213 -2.47 25.42 -13.23
CA ARG A 213 -2.31 26.61 -12.39
C ARG A 213 -3.17 26.54 -11.12
N ASP A 214 -4.38 26.00 -11.20
CA ASP A 214 -5.30 25.84 -10.07
C ASP A 214 -4.83 24.75 -9.12
N ILE A 215 -4.25 23.66 -9.66
CA ILE A 215 -3.62 22.60 -8.88
C ILE A 215 -2.48 23.17 -8.03
N ILE A 216 -1.54 23.88 -8.66
CA ILE A 216 -0.39 24.49 -7.97
C ILE A 216 -0.87 25.58 -7.00
N GLY A 217 -1.83 26.40 -7.39
CA GLY A 217 -2.45 27.41 -6.52
C GLY A 217 -3.10 26.80 -5.28
N ARG A 218 -3.84 25.68 -5.43
CA ARG A 218 -4.49 24.98 -4.32
C ARG A 218 -3.48 24.30 -3.39
N ILE A 219 -2.43 23.67 -3.94
CA ILE A 219 -1.34 23.09 -3.14
C ILE A 219 -0.64 24.18 -2.32
N LEU A 220 -0.29 25.31 -2.96
CA LEU A 220 0.34 26.43 -2.27
C LEU A 220 -0.58 27.03 -1.20
N PHE A 221 -1.85 27.27 -1.51
CA PHE A 221 -2.81 27.82 -0.56
C PHE A 221 -2.96 26.93 0.68
N LEU A 222 -3.15 25.61 0.50
CA LEU A 222 -3.26 24.66 1.62
C LEU A 222 -1.96 24.57 2.44
N ALA A 223 -0.80 24.76 1.83
CA ALA A 223 0.47 24.85 2.55
C ALA A 223 0.61 26.18 3.32
N ILE A 224 0.22 27.29 2.71
CA ILE A 224 0.19 28.63 3.33
C ILE A 224 -0.72 28.64 4.57
N GLU A 225 -1.91 28.06 4.45
CA GLU A 225 -2.89 27.91 5.53
C GLU A 225 -2.33 27.01 6.65
N ARG A 226 -1.88 25.79 6.32
CA ARG A 226 -1.34 24.80 7.28
C ARG A 226 -0.15 25.33 8.07
N TYR A 227 0.80 26.00 7.40
CA TYR A 227 2.01 26.54 8.02
C TYR A 227 1.89 28.02 8.43
N LYS A 228 0.70 28.62 8.34
CA LYS A 228 0.39 30.01 8.71
C LYS A 228 1.35 31.03 8.08
N ILE A 229 1.73 30.80 6.83
CA ILE A 229 2.74 31.59 6.11
C ILE A 229 2.16 32.96 5.77
N LYS A 230 2.82 34.03 6.22
CA LYS A 230 2.46 35.41 5.83
C LYS A 230 2.90 35.70 4.40
N VAL A 231 2.01 35.45 3.45
CA VAL A 231 2.17 35.91 2.06
C VAL A 231 2.07 37.44 2.02
N ARG A 232 3.03 38.10 1.36
CA ARG A 232 2.84 39.46 0.87
C ARG A 232 2.23 39.36 -0.52
N VAL A 233 1.05 39.97 -0.69
CA VAL A 233 0.39 40.20 -1.98
C VAL A 233 0.92 41.51 -2.56
#